data_AF-A0A7Y3DTG0-F1
#
_entry.id   AF-A0A7Y3DTG0-F1
#
_cell.length_a   1.000
_cell.length_b   1.000
_cell.length_c   1.000
_cell.angle_alpha   90.00
_cell.angle_beta   90.00
_cell.angle_gamma   90.00
#
_symmetry.space_group_name_H-M   'P 1'
#
loop_
_entity.id
_entity.type
_entity.pdbx_description
1 polymer ?
#
loop_
_entity_poly.entity_id
_entity_poly.type
_entity_poly.pdbx_seq_one_letter_code
_entity_poly.pdbx_strand_id
1 'polypeptide(L)' 'MSVKIARLAVQANVFPLYEVKDGVDYVINFRGNHKVDEYLKAQGRFKHLTNADINQIQKMVDAEWNLLVKKAEIK' A
#
# COMPACT_ATOMS: atom_id res chain seq x y z
N MET A 1 7.18 -12.34 14.31
CA MET A 1 6.93 -10.91 14.03
C MET A 1 6.81 -10.60 12.54
N SER A 2 7.63 -11.20 11.66
CA SER A 2 7.73 -10.85 10.24
C SER A 2 6.43 -10.97 9.43
N VAL A 3 5.62 -12.03 9.66
CA VAL A 3 4.34 -12.23 8.95
C VAL A 3 3.32 -11.12 9.25
N LYS A 4 3.28 -10.60 10.48
CA LYS A 4 2.35 -9.54 10.86
C LYS A 4 2.66 -8.24 10.11
N ILE A 5 3.94 -7.89 9.98
CA ILE A 5 4.37 -6.70 9.23
C ILE A 5 4.07 -6.86 7.74
N ALA A 6 4.31 -8.04 7.17
CA ALA A 6 3.98 -8.32 5.77
C ALA A 6 2.47 -8.17 5.49
N ARG A 7 1.61 -8.72 6.35
CA ARG A 7 0.15 -8.53 6.24
C ARG A 7 -0.24 -7.06 6.35
N LEU A 8 0.36 -6.34 7.29
CA LEU A 8 0.05 -4.92 7.51
C LEU A 8 0.48 -4.04 6.31
N ALA A 9 1.57 -4.38 5.62
CA ALA A 9 1.99 -3.70 4.40
C ALA A 9 0.94 -3.81 3.28
N VAL A 10 0.35 -5.00 3.11
CA VAL A 10 -0.73 -5.25 2.14
C VAL A 10 -2.04 -4.60 2.60
N GLN A 11 -2.37 -4.69 3.89
CA GLN A 11 -3.56 -4.08 4.49
C GLN A 11 -3.58 -2.55 4.42
N ALA A 12 -2.41 -1.91 4.40
CA ALA A 12 -2.27 -0.46 4.23
C ALA A 12 -2.07 -0.04 2.77
N ASN A 13 -2.17 -0.97 1.80
CA ASN A 13 -1.89 -0.76 0.37
C ASN A 13 -0.47 -0.26 0.05
N VAL A 14 0.46 -0.27 1.02
CA VAL A 14 1.87 0.08 0.83
C VAL A 14 2.55 -0.92 -0.10
N PHE A 15 2.14 -2.19 -0.01
CA PHE A 15 2.56 -3.25 -0.93
C PHE A 15 1.30 -3.92 -1.50
N PRO A 16 0.70 -3.36 -2.55
CA PRO A 16 -0.58 -3.84 -3.08
C PRO A 16 -0.43 -5.24 -3.65
N LEU A 17 -1.48 -6.06 -3.49
CA LEU A 17 -1.52 -7.44 -3.99
C LEU A 17 -2.43 -7.51 -5.22
N TYR A 18 -1.82 -7.70 -6.39
CA TYR A 18 -2.48 -7.75 -7.68
C TYR A 18 -1.72 -8.66 -8.66
N GLU A 19 -2.37 -9.04 -9.74
CA GLU A 19 -1.79 -9.78 -10.87
C GLU A 19 -1.80 -8.89 -12.12
N VAL A 20 -0.83 -9.12 -13.01
CA VAL A 20 -0.80 -8.55 -14.36
C VAL A 20 -0.65 -9.68 -15.35
N LYS A 21 -1.60 -9.83 -16.27
CA LYS A 21 -1.56 -10.83 -17.34
C LYS A 21 -1.22 -10.13 -18.66
N ASP A 22 -0.30 -10.74 -19.41
CA ASP A 22 0.20 -10.25 -20.71
C ASP A 22 0.66 -8.78 -20.71
N GLY A 23 1.03 -8.25 -19.54
CA GLY A 23 1.46 -6.86 -19.35
C GLY A 23 0.34 -5.81 -19.36
N VAL A 24 -0.91 -6.20 -19.66
CA VAL A 24 -2.02 -5.27 -19.92
C VAL A 24 -3.24 -5.48 -19.02
N ASP A 25 -3.49 -6.71 -18.55
CA ASP A 25 -4.70 -7.04 -17.80
C ASP A 25 -4.40 -7.07 -16.30
N TYR A 26 -4.87 -6.06 -15.57
CA TYR A 26 -4.63 -5.90 -14.14
C TYR A 26 -5.80 -6.45 -13.31
N VAL A 27 -5.51 -7.34 -12.36
CA VAL A 27 -6.49 -7.88 -11.41
C VAL A 27 -6.05 -7.59 -9.99
N ILE A 28 -6.80 -6.75 -9.27
CA ILE A 28 -6.55 -6.46 -7.85
C ILE A 28 -7.13 -7.60 -7.01
N ASN A 29 -6.26 -8.33 -6.30
CA ASN A 29 -6.65 -9.48 -5.49
C ASN A 29 -7.07 -9.11 -4.06
N PHE A 30 -6.61 -7.97 -3.57
CA PHE A 30 -6.92 -7.52 -2.22
C PHE A 30 -6.97 -5.99 -2.16
N ARG A 31 -7.96 -5.46 -1.43
CA ARG A 31 -8.08 -4.03 -1.14
C ARG A 31 -7.90 -3.81 0.36
N GLY A 32 -6.82 -3.13 0.73
CA GLY A 32 -6.54 -2.75 2.11
C GLY A 32 -7.44 -1.61 2.59
N ASN A 33 -7.68 -1.58 3.91
CA ASN A 33 -8.48 -0.57 4.61
C ASN A 33 -7.76 0.05 5.83
N HIS A 34 -6.47 -0.25 6.02
CA HIS A 34 -5.66 0.33 7.10
C HIS A 34 -4.93 1.59 6.63
N LYS A 35 -4.57 2.45 7.58
CA LYS A 35 -3.72 3.62 7.29
C LYS A 35 -2.25 3.20 7.21
N VAL A 36 -1.47 3.97 6.45
CA VAL A 36 -0.02 3.78 6.33
C VAL A 36 0.68 3.95 7.69
N ASP A 37 0.16 4.80 8.57
CA ASP A 37 0.77 5.05 9.87
C ASP A 37 0.81 3.80 10.76
N GLU A 38 -0.20 2.93 10.68
CA GLU A 38 -0.27 1.66 11.40
C GLU A 38 0.89 0.75 10.99
N TYR A 39 1.17 0.68 9.68
CA TYR A 39 2.30 -0.07 9.11
C TYR A 39 3.65 0.52 9.54
N LEU A 40 3.82 1.84 9.46
CA LEU A 40 5.09 2.50 9.74
C LEU A 40 5.44 2.46 11.24
N LYS A 41 4.49 2.76 12.12
CA LYS A 41 4.69 2.79 13.58
C LYS A 41 5.02 1.43 14.17
N ALA A 42 4.61 0.34 13.51
CA ALA A 42 4.94 -1.02 13.92
C ALA A 42 6.43 -1.38 13.74
N GLN A 43 7.23 -0.54 13.06
CA GLN A 43 8.61 -0.83 12.69
C GLN A 43 9.60 0.20 13.25
N GLY A 44 10.59 -0.27 14.01
CA GLY A 44 11.58 0.60 14.67
C GLY A 44 12.35 1.52 13.72
N ARG A 45 12.60 1.08 12.47
CA ARG A 45 13.34 1.86 11.45
C ARG A 45 12.65 3.16 11.04
N PHE A 46 11.35 3.30 11.28
CA PHE A 46 10.57 4.49 10.90
C PHE A 46 10.26 5.41 12.09
N LYS A 47 10.83 5.15 13.27
CA LYS A 47 10.60 5.96 14.48
C LYS A 47 10.99 7.44 14.36
N HIS A 48 11.85 7.79 13.41
CA HIS A 48 12.31 9.15 13.19
C HIS A 48 11.35 9.98 12.33
N LEU A 49 10.35 9.35 11.70
CA LEU A 49 9.40 10.04 10.84
C LEU A 49 8.44 10.91 11.66
N THR A 50 8.24 12.13 11.20
CA THR A 50 7.27 13.06 11.75
C THR A 50 5.87 12.76 11.21
N ASN A 51 4.84 13.37 11.81
CA ASN A 51 3.48 13.29 11.27
C ASN A 51 3.37 13.89 9.86
N ALA A 52 4.18 14.89 9.52
CA ALA A 52 4.22 15.46 8.18
C ALA A 52 4.76 14.46 7.16
N ASP A 53 5.83 13.74 7.51
CA ASP A 53 6.40 12.68 6.68
C ASP A 53 5.40 11.54 6.47
N ILE A 54 4.74 11.08 7.54
CA ILE A 54 3.73 10.02 7.47
C ILE A 54 2.56 10.44 6.57
N ASN A 55 2.09 11.69 6.68
CA ASN A 55 1.03 12.22 5.83
C ASN A 55 1.45 12.30 4.36
N GLN A 56 2.71 12.65 4.09
CA GLN A 56 3.23 12.67 2.73
C GLN A 56 3.30 11.25 2.15
N ILE A 57 3.76 10.28 2.93
CA ILE A 57 3.81 8.86 2.51
C ILE A 57 2.38 8.33 2.27
N GLN A 58 1.41 8.68 3.13
CA GLN A 58 0.00 8.31 2.92
C GLN A 58 -0.51 8.82 1.58
N LYS A 59 -0.28 10.09 1.25
CA LYS A 59 -0.68 10.66 -0.05
C LYS A 59 -0.04 9.95 -1.24
N MET A 60 1.24 9.57 -1.12
CA MET A 60 1.94 8.82 -2.16
C MET A 60 1.32 7.43 -2.35
N VAL A 61 1.08 6.70 -1.27
CA VAL A 61 0.42 5.38 -1.32
C VAL A 61 -0.98 5.48 -1.91
N ASP A 62 -1.76 6.50 -1.52
CA ASP A 62 -3.10 6.72 -2.07
C ASP A 62 -3.06 7.04 -3.57
N ALA A 63 -2.09 7.83 -4.03
CA ALA A 63 -1.91 8.17 -5.44
C ALA A 63 -1.55 6.93 -6.29
N GLU A 64 -0.59 6.12 -5.83
CA GLU A 64 -0.19 4.88 -6.50
C GLU A 64 -1.34 3.85 -6.50
N TRP A 65 -2.06 3.74 -5.39
CA TRP A 65 -3.24 2.88 -5.29
C TRP A 65 -4.33 3.29 -6.28
N ASN A 66 -4.63 4.59 -6.38
CA ASN A 66 -5.60 5.10 -7.35
C ASN A 66 -5.17 4.84 -8.80
N LEU A 67 -3.87 4.94 -9.10
CA LEU A 67 -3.34 4.58 -10.42
C LEU A 67 -3.53 3.09 -10.71
N LEU A 68 -3.24 2.21 -9.75
CA LEU A 68 -3.46 0.78 -9.89
C LEU A 68 -4.95 0.44 -10.10
N VAL A 69 -5.84 1.09 -9.35
CA VAL A 69 -7.31 0.93 -9.53
C VAL A 69 -7.71 1.32 -10.94
N LYS A 70 -7.26 2.47 -11.45
CA LYS A 70 -7.53 2.88 -12.84
C LYS A 70 -7.02 1.87 -13.86
N LYS A 71 -5.80 1.32 -13.67
CA LYS A 71 -5.27 0.27 -14.55
C LYS A 71 -6.14 -0.98 -14.56
N ALA A 72 -6.70 -1.36 -13.41
CA ALA A 72 -7.60 -2.51 -13.30
C ALA A 72 -9.04 -2.26 -13.81
N GLU A 73 -9.42 -1.00 -14.02
CA GLU A 73 -10.71 -0.60 -14.60
C GLU A 73 -10.67 -0.53 -16.12
N ILE A 74 -9.49 -0.35 -16.72
CA ILE A 74 -9.29 -0.39 -18.17
C ILE A 74 -9.38 -1.85 -18.62
N LYS A 75 -10.38 -2.15 -19.46
CA LYS A 75 -10.56 -3.42 -20.16
C LYS A 75 -10.31 -3.24 -21.65
#